data_AF-A0A161YZ51-F1
#
_entry.id   AF-A0A161YZ51-F1
#
_cell.length_a   1.000
_cell.length_b   1.000
_cell.length_c   1.000
_cell.angle_alpha   90.00
_cell.angle_beta   90.00
_cell.angle_gamma   90.00
#
_symmetry.space_group_name_H-M   'P 1'
#
loop_
_entity.id
_entity.type
_entity.pdbx_description
1 polymer ?
#
loop_
_entity_poly.entity_id
_entity_poly.type
_entity_poly.pdbx_seq_one_letter_code
_entity_poly.pdbx_strand_id
1 'polypeptide(L)'
;MESRSPIQDLDHKLDILEHVNQDHSEEVLAIAESHLSRSFKIVSAKIVDLFEEGVLIQASTLEAKPSEDSTSESQQDIFAPFVINGSLEDKILYLAYAAIVKQGRDFSGTGKRFFEVINTQKVTPNITRLTLQSSTPLPDYYPGHAFAFVLKSLQKQPELAASSQGKKSWQKNLFDRAFIWLMKHLSTKYRQKLLMSANKDVRLYTLRNAWQSEGSNFIDQAHVDVFTHGNTPGSQWVKNLSKGDIISSRSEAKDKHPHLHQGQALLIADETAYPALAGLLEQWQNPIAPYIILLSEKETEQAYFKVTDLPDGAHIERLVCAPQQQGEKVLAALDNVTDIDAVWGAFESDAAKQVRHFLRNERQVMGRNNHTKAYWRLNAKR
;
A
#
# COMPACT_ATOMS: atom_id res chain seq x y z
N MET A 1 10.00 -38.56 -0.12
CA MET A 1 10.38 -37.21 0.35
C MET A 1 10.73 -36.42 -0.88
N GLU A 2 9.93 -35.41 -1.23
CA GLU A 2 10.31 -34.47 -2.29
C GLU A 2 11.66 -33.84 -1.92
N SER A 3 12.61 -33.82 -2.84
CA SER A 3 13.91 -33.21 -2.60
C SER A 3 13.73 -31.70 -2.50
N ARG A 4 14.06 -31.12 -1.35
CA ARG A 4 13.96 -29.67 -1.12
C ARG A 4 15.27 -29.00 -1.55
N SER A 5 15.18 -27.90 -2.30
CA SER A 5 16.37 -27.21 -2.82
C SER A 5 16.95 -26.27 -1.75
N PRO A 6 18.25 -26.39 -1.42
CA PRO A 6 18.86 -25.49 -0.43
C PRO A 6 19.00 -24.07 -0.99
N ILE A 7 18.81 -23.07 -0.13
CA ILE A 7 19.15 -21.68 -0.45
C ILE A 7 20.66 -21.58 -0.68
N GLN A 8 21.06 -20.94 -1.79
CA GLN A 8 22.46 -20.85 -2.19
C GLN A 8 23.30 -19.92 -1.28
N ASP A 9 22.70 -18.83 -0.80
CA ASP A 9 23.36 -17.89 0.12
C ASP A 9 23.15 -18.33 1.57
N LEU A 10 24.12 -19.08 2.10
CA LEU A 10 24.05 -19.65 3.44
C LEU A 10 24.08 -18.58 4.54
N ASP A 11 24.86 -17.53 4.36
CA ASP A 11 24.99 -16.45 5.34
C ASP A 11 23.69 -15.66 5.46
N HIS A 12 23.10 -15.27 4.33
CA HIS A 12 21.82 -14.57 4.33
C HIS A 12 20.69 -15.43 4.92
N LYS A 13 20.70 -16.73 4.62
CA LYS A 13 19.77 -17.70 5.22
C LYS A 13 19.90 -17.76 6.74
N LEU A 14 21.13 -17.85 7.27
CA LEU A 14 21.38 -17.90 8.71
C LEU A 14 20.97 -16.59 9.40
N ASP A 15 21.30 -15.43 8.80
CA ASP A 15 20.92 -14.12 9.32
C ASP A 15 19.37 -14.01 9.43
N ILE A 16 18.62 -14.51 8.45
CA ILE A 16 17.14 -14.54 8.49
C ILE A 16 16.64 -15.51 9.57
N LEU A 17 17.18 -16.72 9.63
CA LEU A 17 16.79 -17.74 10.62
C LEU A 17 16.94 -17.21 12.05
N GLU A 18 18.08 -16.58 12.35
CA GLU A 18 18.35 -16.01 13.67
C GLU A 18 17.39 -14.84 13.97
N HIS A 19 17.26 -13.87 13.06
CA HIS A 19 16.38 -12.72 13.26
C HIS A 19 14.92 -13.12 13.46
N VAL A 20 14.38 -14.00 12.61
CA VAL A 20 12.98 -14.42 12.67
C VAL A 20 12.69 -15.21 13.94
N ASN A 21 13.56 -16.14 14.32
CA ASN A 21 13.37 -16.92 15.55
C ASN A 21 13.53 -16.08 16.82
N GLN A 22 14.37 -15.05 16.80
CA GLN A 22 14.59 -14.17 17.94
C GLN A 22 13.47 -13.15 18.12
N ASP A 23 13.08 -12.47 17.03
CA ASP A 23 12.25 -11.27 17.11
C ASP A 23 10.78 -11.50 16.65
N HIS A 24 10.48 -12.60 15.97
CA HIS A 24 9.17 -12.87 15.33
C HIS A 24 8.60 -14.26 15.67
N SER A 25 8.78 -14.70 16.93
CA SER A 25 8.35 -16.03 17.37
C SER A 25 6.84 -16.24 17.34
N GLU A 26 6.04 -15.19 17.51
CA GLU A 26 4.58 -15.25 17.41
C GLU A 26 4.11 -15.53 15.98
N GLU A 27 4.77 -14.91 14.99
CA GLU A 27 4.53 -15.13 13.57
C GLU A 27 4.86 -16.58 13.18
N VAL A 28 6.00 -17.10 13.64
CA VAL A 28 6.40 -18.49 13.38
C VAL A 28 5.42 -19.48 14.02
N LEU A 29 4.96 -19.20 15.24
CA LEU A 29 3.92 -19.99 15.91
C LEU A 29 2.62 -20.01 15.09
N ALA A 30 2.18 -18.85 14.58
CA ALA A 30 0.98 -18.78 13.76
C ALA A 30 1.10 -19.61 12.48
N ILE A 31 2.27 -19.58 11.80
CA ILE A 31 2.53 -20.42 10.63
C ILE A 31 2.41 -21.90 11.00
N ALA A 32 3.03 -22.33 12.10
CA ALA A 32 2.96 -23.71 12.58
C ALA A 32 1.51 -24.16 12.85
N GLU A 33 0.74 -23.36 13.60
CA GLU A 33 -0.66 -23.64 13.93
C GLU A 33 -1.56 -23.72 12.69
N SER A 34 -1.26 -22.95 11.64
CA SER A 34 -2.06 -22.94 10.41
C SER A 34 -1.87 -24.19 9.53
N HIS A 35 -0.77 -24.94 9.75
CA HIS A 35 -0.36 -26.11 8.97
C HIS A 35 -0.44 -27.44 9.77
N LEU A 36 -0.57 -27.39 11.10
CA LEU A 36 -0.75 -28.56 11.94
C LEU A 36 -2.25 -28.83 12.22
N SER A 37 -2.65 -30.10 12.28
CA SER A 37 -4.01 -30.52 12.61
C SER A 37 -4.37 -30.19 14.07
N ARG A 38 -5.63 -29.81 14.34
CA ARG A 38 -6.18 -29.34 15.65
C ARG A 38 -6.03 -30.31 16.84
N SER A 39 -5.46 -31.49 16.65
CA SER A 39 -5.30 -32.51 17.70
C SER A 39 -4.20 -32.20 18.71
N PHE A 40 -3.34 -31.21 18.42
CA PHE A 40 -2.21 -30.84 19.26
C PHE A 40 -2.26 -29.37 19.64
N LYS A 41 -1.90 -29.06 20.89
CA LYS A 41 -1.65 -27.67 21.30
C LYS A 41 -0.18 -27.35 21.05
N ILE A 42 0.11 -26.41 20.15
CA ILE A 42 1.47 -25.93 19.93
C ILE A 42 1.83 -24.92 21.04
N VAL A 43 2.98 -25.11 21.67
CA VAL A 43 3.49 -24.25 22.76
C VAL A 43 4.49 -23.25 22.23
N SER A 44 5.34 -23.68 21.31
CA SER A 44 6.34 -22.84 20.66
C SER A 44 6.69 -23.41 19.29
N ALA A 45 7.21 -22.56 18.42
CA ALA A 45 7.69 -22.95 17.12
C ALA A 45 8.96 -22.17 16.77
N LYS A 46 9.86 -22.81 16.04
CA LYS A 46 11.07 -22.18 15.49
C LYS A 46 11.30 -22.66 14.07
N ILE A 47 11.80 -21.77 13.22
CA ILE A 47 12.30 -22.15 11.91
C ILE A 47 13.63 -22.88 12.10
N VAL A 48 13.70 -24.12 11.63
CA VAL A 48 14.92 -24.93 11.64
C VAL A 48 15.69 -24.76 10.34
N ASP A 49 14.97 -24.63 9.23
CA ASP A 49 15.61 -24.54 7.93
C ASP A 49 14.77 -23.78 6.88
N LEU A 50 15.45 -23.25 5.87
CA LEU A 50 14.86 -22.54 4.73
C LEU A 50 15.31 -23.19 3.42
N PHE A 51 14.34 -23.39 2.53
CA PHE A 51 14.47 -23.97 1.21
C PHE A 51 13.86 -23.04 0.17
N GLU A 52 14.20 -23.23 -1.11
CA GLU A 52 13.60 -22.42 -2.19
C GLU A 52 12.07 -22.55 -2.23
N GLU A 53 11.57 -23.73 -1.86
CA GLU A 53 10.16 -24.11 -1.88
C GLU A 53 9.40 -23.77 -0.60
N GLY A 54 10.07 -23.50 0.53
CA GLY A 54 9.37 -23.27 1.79
C GLY A 54 10.24 -23.23 3.03
N VAL A 55 9.57 -23.19 4.18
CA VAL A 55 10.18 -23.11 5.50
C VAL A 55 9.92 -24.38 6.30
N LEU A 56 10.97 -24.92 6.91
CA LEU A 56 10.88 -26.04 7.85
C LEU A 56 10.83 -25.49 9.27
N ILE A 57 9.73 -25.79 9.96
CA ILE A 57 9.44 -25.32 11.30
C ILE A 57 9.40 -26.53 12.23
N GLN A 58 10.07 -26.44 13.37
CA GLN A 58 9.92 -27.40 14.45
C GLN A 58 8.99 -26.80 15.49
N ALA A 59 7.87 -27.48 15.73
CA ALA A 59 6.86 -27.10 16.69
C ALA A 59 6.94 -28.01 17.93
N SER A 60 7.01 -27.41 19.11
CA SER A 60 6.86 -28.10 20.38
C SER A 60 5.37 -28.20 20.70
N THR A 61 4.87 -29.41 20.91
CA THR A 61 3.44 -29.68 21.08
C THR A 61 3.15 -30.42 22.38
N LEU A 62 1.97 -30.19 22.92
CA LEU A 62 1.39 -30.94 24.04
C LEU A 62 0.22 -31.76 23.51
N GLU A 63 0.26 -33.07 23.74
CA GLU A 63 -0.89 -33.94 23.57
C GLU A 63 -1.82 -33.83 24.78
N ALA A 64 -3.12 -33.60 24.53
CA ALA A 64 -4.14 -33.76 25.56
C ALA A 64 -4.47 -35.25 25.69
N LYS A 65 -3.85 -35.96 26.65
CA LYS A 65 -4.28 -37.31 27.02
C LYS A 65 -5.50 -37.20 27.95
N PRO A 66 -6.68 -37.76 27.60
CA PRO A 66 -7.88 -37.61 28.41
C PRO A 66 -7.85 -38.30 29.79
N SER A 67 -6.80 -39.05 30.13
CA SER A 67 -6.85 -40.01 31.24
C SER A 67 -5.65 -40.03 32.20
N GLU A 68 -4.64 -39.16 32.05
CA GLU A 68 -3.52 -39.07 33.00
C GLU A 68 -2.99 -37.63 33.08
N ASP A 69 -2.65 -37.15 34.28
CA ASP A 69 -2.01 -35.85 34.57
C ASP A 69 -0.58 -35.72 33.97
N SER A 70 -0.23 -36.53 32.97
CA SER A 70 1.05 -36.48 32.28
C SER A 70 0.90 -35.79 30.91
N THR A 71 1.35 -34.55 30.82
CA THR A 71 1.57 -33.86 29.55
C THR A 71 2.83 -34.42 28.89
N SER A 72 2.69 -35.15 27.78
CA SER A 72 3.83 -35.54 26.94
C SER A 72 4.17 -34.43 25.96
N GLU A 73 5.36 -33.85 26.12
CA GLU A 73 5.95 -32.95 25.13
C GLU A 73 6.44 -33.77 23.94
N SER A 74 6.02 -33.37 22.73
CA SER A 74 6.50 -33.97 21.49
C SER A 74 6.88 -32.87 20.49
N GLN A 75 7.90 -33.14 19.68
CA GLN A 75 8.31 -32.26 18.60
C GLN A 75 7.73 -32.74 17.27
N GLN A 76 7.18 -31.80 16.51
CA GLN A 76 6.62 -32.03 15.18
C GLN A 76 7.33 -31.15 14.17
N ASP A 77 7.81 -31.75 13.10
CA ASP A 77 8.39 -31.02 11.97
C ASP A 77 7.29 -30.68 10.96
N ILE A 78 7.16 -29.39 10.66
CA ILE A 78 6.14 -28.82 9.78
C ILE A 78 6.84 -28.16 8.62
N PHE A 79 6.46 -28.52 7.39
CA PHE A 79 6.92 -27.80 6.21
C PHE A 79 5.81 -26.89 5.69
N ALA A 80 6.06 -25.59 5.68
CA ALA A 80 5.14 -24.60 5.12
C ALA A 80 5.68 -24.11 3.76
N PRO A 81 5.03 -24.46 2.64
CA PRO A 81 5.49 -24.10 1.31
C PRO A 81 5.30 -22.60 1.05
N PHE A 82 6.25 -21.96 0.38
CA PHE A 82 6.07 -20.59 -0.07
C PHE A 82 5.03 -20.54 -1.19
N VAL A 83 4.13 -19.57 -1.11
CA VAL A 83 3.04 -19.41 -2.09
C VAL A 83 3.24 -18.18 -2.99
N ILE A 84 4.32 -17.43 -2.77
CA ILE A 84 4.70 -16.26 -3.54
C ILE A 84 6.18 -16.30 -3.93
N ASN A 85 6.52 -15.63 -5.04
CA ASN A 85 7.87 -15.32 -5.45
C ASN A 85 8.30 -13.97 -4.86
N GLY A 86 9.57 -13.82 -4.47
CA GLY A 86 10.05 -12.62 -3.78
C GLY A 86 11.37 -12.86 -3.07
N SER A 87 11.79 -11.88 -2.26
CA SER A 87 12.88 -12.11 -1.30
C SER A 87 12.43 -13.12 -0.24
N LEU A 88 13.38 -13.76 0.44
CA LEU A 88 13.07 -14.77 1.45
C LEU A 88 12.27 -14.15 2.62
N GLU A 89 12.57 -12.90 2.98
CA GLU A 89 11.84 -12.12 3.97
C GLU A 89 10.40 -11.83 3.54
N ASP A 90 10.18 -11.42 2.29
CA ASP A 90 8.82 -11.18 1.76
C ASP A 90 7.99 -12.48 1.78
N LYS A 91 8.61 -13.60 1.42
CA LYS A 91 7.99 -14.94 1.42
C LYS A 91 7.60 -15.39 2.84
N ILE A 92 8.51 -15.26 3.82
CA ILE A 92 8.23 -15.60 5.23
C ILE A 92 7.17 -14.66 5.81
N LEU A 93 7.27 -13.36 5.52
CA LEU A 93 6.31 -12.37 5.99
C LEU A 93 4.91 -12.64 5.43
N TYR A 94 4.80 -12.99 4.15
CA TYR A 94 3.52 -13.37 3.55
C TYR A 94 2.95 -14.66 4.17
N LEU A 95 3.80 -15.65 4.46
CA LEU A 95 3.37 -16.86 5.17
C LEU A 95 2.81 -16.56 6.55
N ALA A 96 3.53 -15.75 7.34
CA ALA A 96 3.09 -15.30 8.65
C ALA A 96 1.75 -14.56 8.56
N TYR A 97 1.64 -13.63 7.62
CA TYR A 97 0.42 -12.90 7.33
C TYR A 97 -0.74 -13.85 7.00
N ALA A 98 -0.59 -14.73 6.01
CA ALA A 98 -1.63 -15.67 5.58
C ALA A 98 -2.05 -16.60 6.73
N ALA A 99 -1.11 -17.03 7.56
CA ALA A 99 -1.36 -17.88 8.71
C ALA A 99 -2.17 -17.16 9.80
N ILE A 100 -1.78 -15.95 10.18
CA ILE A 100 -2.46 -15.13 11.19
C ILE A 100 -3.89 -14.79 10.75
N VAL A 101 -4.05 -14.45 9.47
CA VAL A 101 -5.35 -14.17 8.85
C VAL A 101 -6.27 -15.40 8.89
N LYS A 102 -5.76 -16.59 8.53
CA LYS A 102 -6.54 -17.85 8.58
C LYS A 102 -7.09 -18.16 9.97
N GLN A 103 -6.45 -17.64 11.02
CA GLN A 103 -6.88 -17.79 12.40
C GLN A 103 -7.85 -16.69 12.87
N GLY A 104 -8.23 -15.75 11.99
CA GLY A 104 -9.10 -14.64 12.34
C GLY A 104 -8.43 -13.59 13.24
N ARG A 105 -7.09 -13.62 13.34
CA ARG A 105 -6.30 -12.63 14.09
C ARG A 105 -5.88 -11.49 13.17
N ASP A 106 -5.68 -10.32 13.76
CA ASP A 106 -5.27 -9.12 13.02
C ASP A 106 -3.74 -9.04 12.92
N PHE A 107 -3.22 -8.87 11.70
CA PHE A 107 -1.80 -8.62 11.41
C PHE A 107 -1.48 -7.11 11.37
N SER A 108 -2.47 -6.24 11.65
CA SER A 108 -2.42 -4.79 11.40
C SER A 108 -1.46 -3.98 12.25
N GLY A 109 -0.79 -4.57 13.25
CA GLY A 109 0.10 -3.86 14.18
C GLY A 109 1.22 -3.05 13.51
N THR A 110 1.48 -3.29 12.22
CA THR A 110 2.52 -2.60 11.44
C THR A 110 2.01 -1.72 10.29
N GLY A 111 0.70 -1.67 10.02
CA GLY A 111 0.14 -0.98 8.84
C GLY A 111 0.53 -1.60 7.49
N LYS A 112 1.20 -2.75 7.51
CA LYS A 112 1.52 -3.54 6.32
C LYS A 112 0.31 -4.37 5.90
N ARG A 113 0.00 -4.38 4.61
CA ARG A 113 -1.08 -5.19 4.04
C ARG A 113 -0.63 -5.81 2.74
N PHE A 114 -1.18 -6.98 2.43
CA PHE A 114 -1.03 -7.63 1.15
C PHE A 114 -2.36 -7.63 0.42
N PHE A 115 -2.30 -7.48 -0.89
CA PHE A 115 -3.44 -7.46 -1.77
C PHE A 115 -3.19 -8.35 -2.96
N GLU A 116 -4.17 -9.12 -3.36
CA GLU A 116 -4.20 -9.78 -4.65
C GLU A 116 -4.82 -8.86 -5.70
N VAL A 117 -4.17 -8.74 -6.85
CA VAL A 117 -4.70 -8.00 -8.00
C VAL A 117 -5.76 -8.88 -8.67
N ILE A 118 -7.02 -8.46 -8.61
CA ILE A 118 -8.15 -9.17 -9.22
C ILE A 118 -8.38 -8.71 -10.66
N ASN A 119 -8.23 -7.42 -10.92
CA ASN A 119 -8.43 -6.83 -12.24
C ASN A 119 -7.64 -5.52 -12.40
N THR A 120 -7.34 -5.17 -13.65
CA THR A 120 -6.79 -3.87 -14.04
C THR A 120 -7.62 -3.30 -15.19
N GLN A 121 -8.02 -2.03 -15.07
CA GLN A 121 -8.89 -1.38 -16.05
C GLN A 121 -8.52 0.09 -16.27
N LYS A 122 -8.59 0.57 -17.51
CA LYS A 122 -8.48 2.00 -17.82
C LYS A 122 -9.79 2.72 -17.50
N VAL A 123 -9.74 3.71 -16.61
CA VAL A 123 -10.86 4.62 -16.30
C VAL A 123 -10.86 5.79 -17.29
N THR A 124 -9.66 6.33 -17.52
CA THR A 124 -9.33 7.30 -18.58
C THR A 124 -8.07 6.80 -19.29
N PRO A 125 -7.58 7.45 -20.36
CA PRO A 125 -6.36 6.99 -21.02
C PRO A 125 -5.16 6.86 -20.07
N ASN A 126 -5.01 7.78 -19.11
CA ASN A 126 -3.89 7.78 -18.17
C ASN A 126 -4.27 7.48 -16.73
N ILE A 127 -5.50 7.09 -16.40
CA ILE A 127 -5.85 6.57 -15.07
C ILE A 127 -6.21 5.09 -15.18
N THR A 128 -5.43 4.24 -14.50
CA THR A 128 -5.67 2.81 -14.39
C THR A 128 -6.19 2.48 -13.00
N ARG A 129 -7.37 1.85 -12.94
CA ARG A 129 -7.96 1.27 -11.74
C ARG A 129 -7.45 -0.15 -11.52
N LEU A 130 -6.96 -0.40 -10.32
CA LEU A 130 -6.68 -1.72 -9.78
C LEU A 130 -7.88 -2.15 -8.94
N THR A 131 -8.45 -3.32 -9.23
CA THR A 131 -9.36 -4.03 -8.30
C THR A 131 -8.50 -4.96 -7.47
N LEU A 132 -8.52 -4.78 -6.17
CA LEU A 132 -7.68 -5.48 -5.20
C LEU A 132 -8.55 -6.30 -4.25
N GLN A 133 -8.07 -7.48 -3.87
CA GLN A 133 -8.62 -8.27 -2.78
C GLN A 133 -7.62 -8.33 -1.62
N SER A 134 -8.07 -7.93 -0.44
CA SER A 134 -7.35 -8.03 0.82
C SER A 134 -7.81 -9.28 1.55
N SER A 135 -6.87 -10.04 2.11
CA SER A 135 -7.25 -11.16 2.99
C SER A 135 -7.57 -10.72 4.43
N THR A 136 -7.28 -9.45 4.77
CA THR A 136 -7.70 -8.82 6.04
C THR A 136 -8.78 -7.77 5.81
N PRO A 137 -9.60 -7.46 6.85
CA PRO A 137 -10.53 -6.34 6.81
C PRO A 137 -9.84 -5.04 6.40
N LEU A 138 -10.37 -4.41 5.36
CA LEU A 138 -10.05 -3.05 4.99
C LEU A 138 -10.64 -2.08 6.02
N PRO A 139 -9.99 -0.93 6.26
CA PRO A 139 -10.53 0.07 7.18
C PRO A 139 -11.88 0.58 6.68
N ASP A 140 -12.72 1.04 7.61
CA ASP A 140 -13.95 1.77 7.28
C ASP A 140 -13.61 2.89 6.29
N TYR A 141 -14.31 2.88 5.16
CA TYR A 141 -13.98 3.72 4.03
C TYR A 141 -14.03 5.21 4.43
N TYR A 142 -12.90 5.87 4.24
CA TYR A 142 -12.71 7.28 4.52
C TYR A 142 -12.11 7.96 3.29
N PRO A 143 -12.72 9.02 2.73
CA PRO A 143 -12.21 9.69 1.56
C PRO A 143 -10.77 10.18 1.76
N GLY A 144 -9.92 9.92 0.77
CA GLY A 144 -8.49 10.25 0.87
C GLY A 144 -7.68 9.34 1.81
N HIS A 145 -8.24 8.22 2.29
CA HIS A 145 -7.41 7.13 2.85
C HIS A 145 -6.46 6.62 1.77
N ALA A 146 -5.19 6.44 2.10
CA ALA A 146 -4.16 6.05 1.14
C ALA A 146 -3.25 4.96 1.69
N PHE A 147 -2.80 4.08 0.80
CA PHE A 147 -1.83 3.03 1.09
C PHE A 147 -0.47 3.40 0.49
N ALA A 148 0.59 3.23 1.28
CA ALA A 148 1.97 3.36 0.83
C ALA A 148 2.44 2.04 0.20
N PHE A 149 2.12 1.85 -1.08
CA PHE A 149 2.46 0.66 -1.85
C PHE A 149 3.95 0.58 -2.14
N VAL A 150 4.52 -0.61 -1.96
CA VAL A 150 5.82 -0.96 -2.53
C VAL A 150 5.60 -1.29 -4.01
N LEU A 151 6.31 -0.60 -4.90
CA LEU A 151 6.25 -0.76 -6.35
C LEU A 151 6.96 -2.04 -6.82
N LYS A 152 6.65 -3.17 -6.17
CA LYS A 152 7.06 -4.53 -6.51
C LYS A 152 5.79 -5.37 -6.60
N SER A 153 5.80 -6.37 -7.48
CA SER A 153 4.80 -7.43 -7.46
C SER A 153 5.47 -8.75 -7.12
N LEU A 154 4.76 -9.56 -6.36
CA LEU A 154 5.14 -10.90 -5.92
C LEU A 154 4.21 -11.84 -6.68
N GLN A 155 4.71 -12.59 -7.65
CA GLN A 155 3.89 -13.54 -8.40
C GLN A 155 3.52 -14.71 -7.48
N LYS A 156 2.25 -15.13 -7.44
CA LYS A 156 1.87 -16.40 -6.78
C LYS A 156 2.64 -17.54 -7.46
N GLN A 157 3.19 -18.45 -6.66
CA GLN A 157 3.74 -19.69 -7.24
C GLN A 157 2.57 -20.48 -7.85
N PRO A 158 2.64 -20.88 -9.14
CA PRO A 158 1.71 -21.88 -9.65
C PRO A 158 1.89 -23.16 -8.83
N GLU A 159 0.80 -23.86 -8.52
CA GLU A 159 0.88 -25.20 -7.90
C GLU A 159 1.92 -26.03 -8.66
N LEU A 160 2.88 -26.57 -7.92
CA LEU A 160 4.13 -27.17 -8.39
C LEU A 160 3.93 -28.04 -9.66
N ALA A 161 4.29 -27.49 -10.81
CA ALA A 161 4.82 -28.26 -11.92
C ALA A 161 6.31 -27.92 -12.04
N ALA A 162 7.15 -28.94 -11.93
CA ALA A 162 8.59 -28.87 -11.72
C ALA A 162 9.34 -27.96 -12.71
N SER A 163 10.19 -27.09 -12.12
CA SER A 163 11.44 -26.48 -12.59
C SER A 163 11.63 -26.01 -14.05
N SER A 164 12.19 -24.81 -14.21
CA SER A 164 13.45 -24.65 -14.94
C SER A 164 14.26 -23.43 -14.44
N GLN A 165 15.57 -23.62 -14.37
CA GLN A 165 16.56 -22.71 -13.79
C GLN A 165 16.73 -21.41 -14.60
N GLY A 166 16.81 -20.26 -13.92
CA GLY A 166 17.22 -18.98 -14.48
C GLY A 166 18.22 -18.26 -13.59
N LYS A 167 19.51 -18.25 -13.99
CA LYS A 167 20.62 -17.56 -13.30
C LYS A 167 20.49 -16.04 -13.36
N LYS A 168 20.66 -15.36 -12.21
CA LYS A 168 21.57 -14.22 -11.93
C LYS A 168 21.07 -13.35 -10.77
N SER A 169 21.67 -13.45 -9.58
CA SER A 169 21.62 -12.39 -8.55
C SER A 169 22.72 -12.55 -7.49
N TRP A 170 23.99 -12.60 -7.90
CA TRP A 170 25.11 -12.72 -6.94
C TRP A 170 25.64 -11.38 -6.42
N GLN A 171 25.29 -10.26 -7.08
CA GLN A 171 25.85 -8.94 -6.72
C GLN A 171 25.06 -8.18 -5.64
N LYS A 172 23.91 -8.68 -5.18
CA LYS A 172 23.05 -7.95 -4.22
C LYS A 172 23.35 -8.26 -2.75
N ASN A 173 23.82 -9.47 -2.42
CA ASN A 173 23.87 -9.93 -1.03
C ASN A 173 25.10 -9.45 -0.23
N LEU A 174 26.25 -9.19 -0.88
CA LEU A 174 27.40 -8.55 -0.22
C LEU A 174 27.15 -7.06 0.06
N PHE A 175 26.30 -6.41 -0.73
CA PHE A 175 25.95 -5.01 -0.52
C PHE A 175 25.11 -4.84 0.74
N ASP A 176 24.17 -5.74 1.04
CA ASP A 176 23.22 -5.55 2.13
C ASP A 176 23.87 -5.66 3.53
N ARG A 177 24.84 -6.56 3.72
CA ARG A 177 25.60 -6.66 4.99
C ARG A 177 26.56 -5.48 5.19
N ALA A 178 27.24 -5.05 4.13
CA ALA A 178 28.05 -3.83 4.16
C ALA A 178 27.19 -2.58 4.38
N PHE A 179 25.97 -2.55 3.83
CA PHE A 179 25.01 -1.46 3.95
C PHE A 179 24.49 -1.28 5.37
N ILE A 180 24.13 -2.37 6.06
CA ILE A 180 23.65 -2.32 7.45
C ILE A 180 24.77 -1.85 8.40
N TRP A 181 25.99 -2.35 8.23
CA TRP A 181 27.15 -1.91 9.01
C TRP A 181 27.51 -0.45 8.71
N LEU A 182 27.52 -0.05 7.43
CA LEU A 182 27.75 1.32 6.98
C LEU A 182 26.69 2.27 7.58
N MET A 183 25.41 1.88 7.58
CA MET A 183 24.31 2.65 8.17
C MET A 183 24.54 2.95 9.65
N LYS A 184 25.15 2.06 10.42
CA LYS A 184 25.48 2.29 11.84
C LYS A 184 26.57 3.37 12.04
N HIS A 185 27.40 3.64 11.03
CA HIS A 185 28.51 4.59 11.09
C HIS A 185 28.35 5.84 10.19
N LEU A 186 27.28 5.92 9.38
CA LEU A 186 27.01 7.08 8.53
C LEU A 186 26.43 8.27 9.31
N SER A 187 26.85 9.48 8.93
CA SER A 187 26.27 10.72 9.46
C SER A 187 24.79 10.87 9.07
N THR A 188 24.04 11.62 9.87
CA THR A 188 22.57 11.80 9.75
C THR A 188 22.12 12.17 8.33
N LYS A 189 22.94 12.93 7.60
CA LYS A 189 22.68 13.36 6.22
C LYS A 189 22.77 12.22 5.19
N TYR A 190 23.69 11.28 5.36
CA TYR A 190 23.83 10.12 4.47
C TYR A 190 22.80 9.02 4.78
N ARG A 191 22.45 8.83 6.05
CA ARG A 191 21.32 7.97 6.46
C ARG A 191 20.01 8.43 5.83
N GLN A 192 19.73 9.73 5.84
CA GLN A 192 18.56 10.29 5.17
C GLN A 192 18.57 9.99 3.66
N LYS A 193 19.71 10.13 2.98
CA LYS A 193 19.84 9.84 1.54
C LYS A 193 19.60 8.34 1.24
N LEU A 194 20.05 7.44 2.11
CA LEU A 194 19.83 5.99 1.97
C LEU A 194 18.40 5.56 2.30
N LEU A 195 17.78 6.13 3.33
CA LEU A 195 16.35 5.95 3.61
C LEU A 195 15.48 6.48 2.47
N MET A 196 15.89 7.59 1.84
CA MET A 196 15.26 8.10 0.62
C MET A 196 15.42 7.12 -0.56
N SER A 197 16.53 6.40 -0.69
CA SER A 197 16.67 5.36 -1.72
C SER A 197 15.87 4.08 -1.41
N ALA A 198 15.72 3.70 -0.14
CA ALA A 198 14.85 2.59 0.27
C ALA A 198 13.34 2.91 0.13
N ASN A 199 12.97 4.19 0.26
CA ASN A 199 11.62 4.71 -0.03
C ASN A 199 11.39 5.02 -1.51
N LYS A 200 12.41 4.88 -2.37
CA LYS A 200 12.31 5.25 -3.80
C LYS A 200 11.24 4.44 -4.54
N ASP A 201 10.96 3.24 -4.05
CA ASP A 201 9.96 2.33 -4.59
C ASP A 201 8.67 2.32 -3.77
N VAL A 202 8.42 3.33 -2.92
CA VAL A 202 7.15 3.45 -2.20
C VAL A 202 6.33 4.62 -2.75
N ARG A 203 5.06 4.39 -3.09
CA ARG A 203 4.13 5.45 -3.52
C ARG A 203 2.84 5.37 -2.73
N LEU A 204 2.31 6.53 -2.36
CA LEU A 204 0.99 6.62 -1.79
C LEU A 204 -0.03 6.62 -2.92
N TYR A 205 -0.99 5.70 -2.84
CA TYR A 205 -2.17 5.69 -3.69
C TYR A 205 -3.42 5.67 -2.85
N THR A 206 -4.40 6.49 -3.22
CA THR A 206 -5.67 6.60 -2.54
C THR A 206 -6.50 5.33 -2.73
N LEU A 207 -7.06 4.83 -1.63
CA LEU A 207 -8.17 3.89 -1.64
C LEU A 207 -9.39 4.60 -2.22
N ARG A 208 -9.71 4.31 -3.49
CA ARG A 208 -10.79 4.98 -4.23
C ARG A 208 -12.16 4.62 -3.66
N ASN A 209 -12.39 3.34 -3.41
CA ASN A 209 -13.54 2.82 -2.68
C ASN A 209 -13.23 1.41 -2.16
N ALA A 210 -14.05 0.92 -1.24
CA ALA A 210 -13.94 -0.44 -0.71
C ALA A 210 -15.34 -1.05 -0.52
N TRP A 211 -15.46 -2.35 -0.72
CA TRP A 211 -16.71 -3.08 -0.55
C TRP A 211 -16.46 -4.52 -0.07
N GLN A 212 -17.53 -5.14 0.41
CA GLN A 212 -17.56 -6.55 0.80
C GLN A 212 -17.84 -7.41 -0.43
N SER A 213 -16.97 -8.37 -0.70
CA SER A 213 -17.18 -9.37 -1.76
C SER A 213 -18.23 -10.41 -1.37
N GLU A 214 -18.78 -11.10 -2.37
CA GLU A 214 -19.72 -12.18 -2.15
C GLU A 214 -19.07 -13.31 -1.34
N GLY A 215 -19.68 -13.67 -0.21
CA GLY A 215 -19.18 -14.71 0.70
C GLY A 215 -18.12 -14.24 1.72
N SER A 216 -17.67 -12.98 1.66
CA SER A 216 -16.87 -12.39 2.73
C SER A 216 -17.75 -11.96 3.91
N ASN A 217 -17.20 -11.89 5.12
CA ASN A 217 -17.87 -11.33 6.31
C ASN A 217 -17.37 -9.90 6.64
N PHE A 218 -16.48 -9.34 5.83
CA PHE A 218 -15.89 -8.02 6.03
C PHE A 218 -15.57 -7.34 4.69
N ILE A 219 -15.30 -6.03 4.74
CA ILE A 219 -14.86 -5.26 3.55
C ILE A 219 -13.47 -5.77 3.15
N ASP A 220 -13.39 -6.48 2.03
CA ASP A 220 -12.20 -7.19 1.57
C ASP A 220 -11.79 -6.81 0.14
N GLN A 221 -12.62 -6.08 -0.60
CA GLN A 221 -12.29 -5.60 -1.93
C GLN A 221 -12.15 -4.08 -1.98
N ALA A 222 -11.25 -3.62 -2.85
CA ALA A 222 -10.91 -2.22 -2.99
C ALA A 222 -10.65 -1.84 -4.44
N HIS A 223 -10.93 -0.58 -4.77
CA HIS A 223 -10.33 0.08 -5.93
C HIS A 223 -9.20 1.00 -5.51
N VAL A 224 -8.14 1.00 -6.30
CA VAL A 224 -7.06 1.98 -6.25
C VAL A 224 -6.83 2.51 -7.65
N ASP A 225 -6.93 3.82 -7.82
CA ASP A 225 -6.75 4.48 -9.10
C ASP A 225 -5.36 5.11 -9.18
N VAL A 226 -4.62 4.78 -10.24
CA VAL A 226 -3.24 5.22 -10.45
C VAL A 226 -3.16 6.06 -11.72
N PHE A 227 -2.68 7.30 -11.60
CA PHE A 227 -2.35 8.13 -12.76
C PHE A 227 -1.06 7.62 -13.43
N THR A 228 -1.24 6.80 -14.45
CA THR A 228 -0.18 6.22 -15.30
C THR A 228 0.23 7.19 -16.40
N HIS A 229 1.34 7.88 -16.21
CA HIS A 229 1.88 8.89 -17.12
C HIS A 229 3.39 8.68 -17.35
N GLY A 230 3.81 8.90 -18.60
CA GLY A 230 5.20 8.73 -19.04
C GLY A 230 5.81 7.39 -18.60
N ASN A 231 7.10 7.43 -18.26
CA ASN A 231 7.84 6.27 -17.75
C ASN A 231 8.12 6.36 -16.24
N THR A 232 7.15 6.87 -15.47
CA THR A 232 7.31 6.96 -14.02
C THR A 232 7.29 5.57 -13.36
N PRO A 233 7.93 5.38 -12.19
CA PRO A 233 7.95 4.09 -11.49
C PRO A 233 6.56 3.51 -11.23
N GLY A 234 5.60 4.35 -10.84
CA GLY A 234 4.20 3.94 -10.64
C GLY A 234 3.54 3.43 -11.92
N SER A 235 3.79 4.09 -13.05
CA SER A 235 3.26 3.69 -14.36
C SER A 235 3.84 2.36 -14.83
N GLN A 236 5.15 2.16 -14.64
CA GLN A 236 5.82 0.89 -14.99
C GLN A 236 5.35 -0.24 -14.07
N TRP A 237 5.18 0.04 -12.78
CA TRP A 237 4.64 -0.93 -11.83
C TRP A 237 3.25 -1.41 -12.25
N VAL A 238 2.29 -0.49 -12.43
CA VAL A 238 0.92 -0.83 -12.87
C VAL A 238 0.91 -1.57 -14.20
N LYS A 239 1.75 -1.17 -15.16
CA LYS A 239 1.85 -1.83 -16.47
C LYS A 239 2.26 -3.30 -16.38
N ASN A 240 3.03 -3.66 -15.35
CA ASN A 240 3.55 -5.01 -15.18
C ASN A 240 2.67 -5.88 -14.26
N LEU A 241 1.60 -5.33 -13.67
CA LEU A 241 0.68 -6.08 -12.82
C LEU A 241 -0.24 -6.97 -13.65
N SER A 242 -0.36 -8.22 -13.22
CA SER A 242 -1.28 -9.21 -13.77
C SER A 242 -2.28 -9.66 -12.71
N LYS A 243 -3.44 -10.20 -13.15
CA LYS A 243 -4.38 -10.84 -12.25
C LYS A 243 -3.68 -11.98 -11.48
N GLY A 244 -3.88 -12.03 -10.17
CA GLY A 244 -3.26 -12.99 -9.25
C GLY A 244 -1.93 -12.51 -8.65
N ASP A 245 -1.35 -11.41 -9.13
CA ASP A 245 -0.16 -10.82 -8.51
C ASP A 245 -0.47 -10.36 -7.09
N ILE A 246 0.46 -10.59 -6.16
CA ILE A 246 0.40 -10.05 -4.80
C ILE A 246 1.20 -8.75 -4.75
N ILE A 247 0.58 -7.69 -4.25
CA ILE A 247 1.22 -6.40 -3.97
C ILE A 247 1.10 -6.09 -2.49
N SER A 248 1.97 -5.22 -1.97
CA SER A 248 1.97 -4.88 -0.55
C SER A 248 2.03 -3.38 -0.28
N SER A 249 1.37 -2.96 0.80
CA SER A 249 1.57 -1.66 1.43
C SER A 249 2.45 -1.82 2.67
N ARG A 250 3.23 -0.78 2.99
CA ARG A 250 4.02 -0.73 4.23
C ARG A 250 3.41 0.11 5.34
N SER A 251 2.52 1.02 4.95
CA SER A 251 1.77 1.87 5.86
C SER A 251 0.50 2.35 5.16
N GLU A 252 -0.36 2.97 5.94
CA GLU A 252 -1.57 3.65 5.49
C GLU A 252 -1.71 5.01 6.17
N ALA A 253 -2.43 5.92 5.54
CA ALA A 253 -2.65 7.26 6.06
C ALA A 253 -4.06 7.75 5.74
N LYS A 254 -4.69 8.43 6.71
CA LYS A 254 -6.01 9.07 6.56
C LYS A 254 -5.85 10.55 6.26
N ASP A 255 -6.49 11.04 5.21
CA ASP A 255 -6.56 12.47 4.90
C ASP A 255 -7.72 13.17 5.63
N LYS A 256 -7.57 13.44 6.92
CA LYS A 256 -8.65 14.06 7.70
C LYS A 256 -9.09 15.42 7.14
N HIS A 257 -10.38 15.56 6.86
CA HIS A 257 -11.00 16.75 6.27
C HIS A 257 -12.28 17.24 6.99
N PRO A 258 -12.33 17.31 8.34
CA PRO A 258 -13.54 17.73 9.06
C PRO A 258 -13.92 19.21 8.83
N HIS A 259 -12.97 20.03 8.37
CA HIS A 259 -13.21 21.43 8.03
C HIS A 259 -14.11 21.63 6.81
N LEU A 260 -14.37 20.58 6.02
CA LEU A 260 -15.25 20.66 4.84
C LEU A 260 -16.74 20.54 5.18
N HIS A 261 -17.12 20.20 6.41
CA HIS A 261 -18.53 19.96 6.78
C HIS A 261 -19.38 21.23 6.87
N GLN A 262 -18.77 22.41 6.86
CA GLN A 262 -19.45 23.70 6.99
C GLN A 262 -18.76 24.77 6.13
N GLY A 263 -19.50 25.81 5.77
CA GLY A 263 -19.00 26.94 4.98
C GLY A 263 -18.85 26.61 3.49
N GLN A 264 -18.53 27.62 2.70
CA GLN A 264 -18.29 27.49 1.27
C GLN A 264 -16.95 26.78 1.04
N ALA A 265 -17.02 25.56 0.51
CA ALA A 265 -15.85 24.75 0.24
C ALA A 265 -15.29 24.99 -1.17
N LEU A 266 -13.96 25.04 -1.27
CA LEU A 266 -13.20 24.99 -2.50
C LEU A 266 -12.39 23.68 -2.56
N LEU A 267 -12.57 22.91 -3.63
CA LEU A 267 -11.94 21.63 -3.86
C LEU A 267 -11.05 21.71 -5.11
N ILE A 268 -9.75 21.42 -4.99
CA ILE A 268 -8.80 21.50 -6.11
C ILE A 268 -8.10 20.15 -6.29
N ALA A 269 -8.21 19.53 -7.45
CA ALA A 269 -7.54 18.25 -7.70
C ALA A 269 -6.93 18.18 -9.09
N ASP A 270 -5.72 17.63 -9.19
CA ASP A 270 -5.20 17.08 -10.43
C ASP A 270 -5.42 15.56 -10.50
N GLU A 271 -4.99 14.92 -11.59
CA GLU A 271 -5.25 13.49 -11.84
C GLU A 271 -4.75 12.57 -10.72
N THR A 272 -3.73 12.99 -9.95
CA THR A 272 -3.21 12.22 -8.83
C THR A 272 -4.14 12.27 -7.61
N ALA A 273 -4.98 13.29 -7.52
CA ALA A 273 -5.91 13.54 -6.42
C ALA A 273 -7.38 13.26 -6.77
N TYR A 274 -7.69 13.03 -8.06
CA TYR A 274 -9.03 12.63 -8.52
C TYR A 274 -9.67 11.52 -7.68
N PRO A 275 -8.95 10.44 -7.28
CA PRO A 275 -9.57 9.37 -6.52
C PRO A 275 -10.03 9.81 -5.12
N ALA A 276 -9.28 10.71 -4.47
CA ALA A 276 -9.64 11.26 -3.17
C ALA A 276 -10.80 12.25 -3.30
N LEU A 277 -10.78 13.12 -4.32
CA LEU A 277 -11.86 14.05 -4.60
C LEU A 277 -13.17 13.32 -4.91
N ALA A 278 -13.14 12.25 -5.69
CA ALA A 278 -14.34 11.47 -5.98
C ALA A 278 -14.96 10.88 -4.71
N GLY A 279 -14.14 10.32 -3.81
CA GLY A 279 -14.63 9.86 -2.51
C GLY A 279 -15.25 10.99 -1.67
N LEU A 280 -14.64 12.18 -1.70
CA LEU A 280 -15.17 13.36 -1.00
C LEU A 280 -16.54 13.77 -1.52
N LEU A 281 -16.72 13.78 -2.85
CA LEU A 281 -17.97 14.19 -3.50
C LEU A 281 -19.07 13.15 -3.32
N GLU A 282 -18.74 11.86 -3.42
CA GLU A 282 -19.69 10.75 -3.16
C GLU A 282 -20.23 10.76 -1.73
N GLN A 283 -19.44 11.28 -0.78
CA GLN A 283 -19.80 11.39 0.63
C GLN A 283 -20.03 12.84 1.07
N TRP A 284 -20.39 13.72 0.14
CA TRP A 284 -20.57 15.13 0.46
C TRP A 284 -21.73 15.33 1.44
N GLN A 285 -21.41 15.87 2.62
CA GLN A 285 -22.39 16.09 3.70
C GLN A 285 -22.61 17.58 4.01
N ASN A 286 -21.81 18.47 3.45
CA ASN A 286 -21.99 19.90 3.64
C ASN A 286 -23.23 20.34 2.84
N PRO A 287 -24.20 21.02 3.47
CA PRO A 287 -25.40 21.50 2.76
C PRO A 287 -25.08 22.55 1.69
N ILE A 288 -23.90 23.18 1.74
CA ILE A 288 -23.42 24.11 0.73
C ILE A 288 -22.64 23.33 -0.33
N ALA A 289 -23.05 23.49 -1.59
CA ALA A 289 -22.39 22.84 -2.72
C ALA A 289 -20.96 23.43 -2.92
N PRO A 290 -19.96 22.60 -3.25
CA PRO A 290 -18.57 23.05 -3.36
C PRO A 290 -18.31 23.77 -4.70
N TYR A 291 -17.29 24.63 -4.69
CA TYR A 291 -16.56 25.03 -5.89
C TYR A 291 -15.46 24.02 -6.17
N ILE A 292 -15.39 23.49 -7.39
CA ILE A 292 -14.46 22.43 -7.78
C ILE A 292 -13.60 22.94 -8.92
N ILE A 293 -12.27 22.87 -8.76
CA ILE A 293 -11.30 23.11 -9.82
C ILE A 293 -10.62 21.79 -10.16
N LEU A 294 -10.89 21.27 -11.36
CA LEU A 294 -10.28 20.04 -11.87
C LEU A 294 -9.15 20.36 -12.85
N LEU A 295 -7.94 20.05 -12.44
CA LEU A 295 -6.72 20.18 -13.24
C LEU A 295 -6.49 18.89 -14.02
N SER A 296 -6.08 18.99 -15.28
CA SER A 296 -5.48 17.86 -16.00
C SER A 296 -4.44 18.31 -17.02
N GLU A 297 -3.47 17.43 -17.31
CA GLU A 297 -2.51 17.62 -18.40
C GLU A 297 -3.19 17.47 -19.76
N LYS A 298 -4.20 16.59 -19.85
CA LYS A 298 -4.95 16.31 -21.08
C LYS A 298 -6.44 16.39 -20.84
N GLU A 299 -7.16 16.92 -21.83
CA GLU A 299 -8.63 17.02 -21.81
C GLU A 299 -9.29 15.65 -21.62
N THR A 300 -8.71 14.59 -22.19
CA THR A 300 -9.24 13.22 -22.07
C THR A 300 -9.32 12.70 -20.63
N GLU A 301 -8.51 13.23 -19.70
CA GLU A 301 -8.56 12.80 -18.30
C GLU A 301 -9.75 13.39 -17.54
N GLN A 302 -10.32 14.49 -18.04
CA GLN A 302 -11.49 15.15 -17.42
C GLN A 302 -12.73 14.24 -17.42
N ALA A 303 -12.76 13.23 -18.30
CA ALA A 303 -13.80 12.21 -18.35
C ALA A 303 -13.87 11.33 -17.08
N TYR A 304 -12.90 11.42 -16.17
CA TYR A 304 -12.95 10.75 -14.86
C TYR A 304 -14.17 11.17 -14.03
N PHE A 305 -14.57 12.45 -14.11
CA PHE A 305 -15.75 12.99 -13.43
C PHE A 305 -16.85 13.31 -14.44
N LYS A 306 -18.01 12.68 -14.28
CA LYS A 306 -19.23 13.04 -15.00
C LYS A 306 -20.01 14.07 -14.18
N VAL A 307 -20.86 14.85 -14.86
CA VAL A 307 -21.73 15.85 -14.19
C VAL A 307 -22.65 15.18 -13.17
N THR A 308 -23.10 13.94 -13.44
CA THR A 308 -23.92 13.13 -12.53
C THR A 308 -23.22 12.72 -11.25
N ASP A 309 -21.90 12.88 -11.17
CA ASP A 309 -21.10 12.46 -10.01
C ASP A 309 -20.93 13.60 -8.99
N LEU A 310 -21.47 14.78 -9.28
CA LEU A 310 -21.29 15.99 -8.48
C LEU A 310 -22.51 16.26 -7.60
N PRO A 311 -22.32 16.83 -6.39
CA PRO A 311 -23.42 17.33 -5.58
C PRO A 311 -24.27 18.35 -6.34
N ASP A 312 -25.59 18.36 -6.10
CA ASP A 312 -26.49 19.31 -6.71
C ASP A 312 -26.04 20.75 -6.44
N GLY A 313 -25.96 21.56 -7.51
CA GLY A 313 -25.50 22.95 -7.42
C GLY A 313 -23.99 23.14 -7.33
N ALA A 314 -23.18 22.07 -7.38
CA ALA A 314 -21.73 22.20 -7.40
C ALA A 314 -21.27 22.96 -8.65
N HIS A 315 -20.36 23.91 -8.45
CA HIS A 315 -19.71 24.60 -9.55
C HIS A 315 -18.41 23.87 -9.92
N ILE A 316 -18.19 23.66 -11.21
CA ILE A 316 -17.00 22.96 -11.71
C ILE A 316 -16.28 23.79 -12.78
N GLU A 317 -15.01 24.07 -12.52
CA GLU A 317 -14.09 24.67 -13.47
C GLU A 317 -13.04 23.64 -13.88
N ARG A 318 -12.93 23.38 -15.18
CA ARG A 318 -12.00 22.38 -15.74
C ARG A 318 -10.85 23.10 -16.42
N LEU A 319 -9.64 22.84 -15.96
CA LEU A 319 -8.43 23.51 -16.40
C LEU A 319 -7.46 22.49 -17.00
N VAL A 320 -7.30 22.52 -18.32
CA VAL A 320 -6.31 21.70 -19.03
C VAL A 320 -5.01 22.51 -19.14
N CYS A 321 -3.96 22.05 -18.48
CA CYS A 321 -2.67 22.74 -18.47
C CYS A 321 -1.51 21.82 -18.10
N ALA A 322 -0.30 22.21 -18.52
CA ALA A 322 0.91 21.51 -18.09
C ALA A 322 1.14 21.68 -16.58
N PRO A 323 1.81 20.74 -15.90
CA PRO A 323 2.04 20.81 -14.45
C PRO A 323 2.64 22.13 -13.95
N GLN A 324 3.55 22.74 -14.72
CA GLN A 324 4.22 24.00 -14.38
C GLN A 324 3.26 25.19 -14.39
N GLN A 325 2.11 25.08 -15.05
CA GLN A 325 1.11 26.13 -15.20
C GLN A 325 -0.06 25.98 -14.23
N GLN A 326 -0.15 24.86 -13.50
CA GLN A 326 -1.28 24.60 -12.60
C GLN A 326 -1.49 25.73 -11.59
N GLY A 327 -0.42 26.24 -10.97
CA GLY A 327 -0.51 27.30 -9.96
C GLY A 327 -1.11 28.59 -10.53
N GLU A 328 -0.57 29.09 -11.63
CA GLU A 328 -1.06 30.29 -12.32
C GLU A 328 -2.53 30.13 -12.75
N LYS A 329 -2.88 28.98 -13.35
CA LYS A 329 -4.24 28.71 -13.84
C LYS A 329 -5.26 28.65 -12.71
N VAL A 330 -4.91 28.00 -11.59
CA VAL A 330 -5.77 27.98 -10.40
C VAL A 330 -5.94 29.39 -9.84
N LEU A 331 -4.88 30.19 -9.74
CA LEU A 331 -5.01 31.56 -9.24
C LEU A 331 -5.95 32.42 -10.11
N ALA A 332 -5.83 32.30 -11.43
CA ALA A 332 -6.72 33.01 -12.36
C ALA A 332 -8.19 32.57 -12.22
N ALA A 333 -8.44 31.27 -12.02
CA ALA A 333 -9.78 30.74 -11.73
C ALA A 333 -10.36 31.32 -10.44
N LEU A 334 -9.54 31.49 -9.40
CA LEU A 334 -9.94 32.02 -8.09
C LEU A 334 -10.30 33.52 -8.09
N ASP A 335 -10.05 34.25 -9.18
CA ASP A 335 -10.54 35.63 -9.31
C ASP A 335 -12.06 35.69 -9.42
N ASN A 336 -12.70 34.61 -9.88
CA ASN A 336 -14.16 34.50 -10.00
C ASN A 336 -14.83 33.88 -8.77
N VAL A 337 -14.06 33.53 -7.73
CA VAL A 337 -14.56 32.87 -6.51
C VAL A 337 -14.38 33.82 -5.33
N THR A 338 -15.48 34.33 -4.80
CA THR A 338 -15.48 35.36 -3.75
C THR A 338 -15.45 34.79 -2.34
N ASP A 339 -16.26 33.75 -2.09
CA ASP A 339 -16.46 33.20 -0.74
C ASP A 339 -15.78 31.83 -0.63
N ILE A 340 -14.79 31.73 0.26
CA ILE A 340 -14.06 30.48 0.50
C ILE A 340 -13.81 30.38 2.01
N ASP A 341 -14.53 29.48 2.68
CA ASP A 341 -14.37 29.23 4.12
C ASP A 341 -13.41 28.08 4.40
N ALA A 342 -13.40 27.09 3.51
CA ALA A 342 -12.68 25.84 3.66
C ALA A 342 -12.11 25.37 2.32
N VAL A 343 -10.90 24.83 2.35
CA VAL A 343 -10.20 24.34 1.16
C VAL A 343 -9.70 22.94 1.41
N TRP A 344 -9.94 22.07 0.45
CA TRP A 344 -9.16 20.86 0.27
C TRP A 344 -8.55 20.90 -1.12
N GLY A 345 -7.24 20.68 -1.21
CA GLY A 345 -6.57 20.68 -2.50
C GLY A 345 -5.42 19.70 -2.51
N ALA A 346 -5.19 19.04 -3.63
CA ALA A 346 -4.05 18.15 -3.78
C ALA A 346 -3.62 18.10 -5.25
N PHE A 347 -2.38 18.52 -5.51
CA PHE A 347 -1.80 18.58 -6.85
C PHE A 347 -0.27 18.76 -6.76
N GLU A 348 0.37 19.28 -7.81
CA GLU A 348 1.83 19.49 -7.88
C GLU A 348 2.34 20.39 -6.75
N SER A 349 3.49 20.02 -6.17
CA SER A 349 4.09 20.64 -4.98
C SER A 349 4.24 22.16 -5.03
N ASP A 350 4.86 22.70 -6.07
CA ASP A 350 5.19 24.12 -6.15
C ASP A 350 3.94 24.94 -6.51
N ALA A 351 3.05 24.40 -7.37
CA ALA A 351 1.72 24.95 -7.60
C ALA A 351 0.88 24.98 -6.31
N ALA A 352 0.83 23.88 -5.54
CA ALA A 352 0.09 23.79 -4.28
C ALA A 352 0.60 24.77 -3.23
N LYS A 353 1.92 25.02 -3.16
CA LYS A 353 2.49 26.04 -2.28
C LYS A 353 2.05 27.44 -2.68
N GLN A 354 2.07 27.76 -3.98
CA GLN A 354 1.65 29.05 -4.51
C GLN A 354 0.18 29.33 -4.17
N VAL A 355 -0.70 28.38 -4.48
CA VAL A 355 -2.14 28.51 -4.21
C VAL A 355 -2.43 28.58 -2.70
N ARG A 356 -1.78 27.73 -1.89
CA ARG A 356 -1.92 27.78 -0.42
C ARG A 356 -1.52 29.14 0.14
N HIS A 357 -0.43 29.71 -0.38
CA HIS A 357 0.05 31.04 0.04
C HIS A 357 -0.98 32.12 -0.27
N PHE A 358 -1.49 32.15 -1.50
CA PHE A 358 -2.53 33.09 -1.92
C PHE A 358 -3.80 32.95 -1.09
N LEU A 359 -4.33 31.75 -0.92
CA LEU A 359 -5.54 31.50 -0.13
C LEU A 359 -5.40 32.00 1.31
N ARG A 360 -4.22 31.85 1.91
CA ARG A 360 -3.96 32.31 3.27
C ARG A 360 -3.82 33.83 3.36
N ASN A 361 -3.09 34.45 2.44
CA ASN A 361 -2.68 35.85 2.57
C ASN A 361 -3.67 36.83 1.90
N GLU A 362 -4.27 36.42 0.78
CA GLU A 362 -5.18 37.26 0.01
C GLU A 362 -6.66 36.92 0.28
N ARG A 363 -6.96 35.63 0.54
CA ARG A 363 -8.33 35.16 0.82
C ARG A 363 -8.59 34.84 2.30
N GLN A 364 -7.60 35.02 3.18
CA GLN A 364 -7.70 34.81 4.64
C GLN A 364 -8.17 33.41 5.08
N VAL A 365 -8.01 32.39 4.23
CA VAL A 365 -8.29 30.99 4.59
C VAL A 365 -7.09 30.45 5.38
N MET A 366 -7.22 30.42 6.70
CA MET A 366 -6.11 30.16 7.61
C MET A 366 -6.12 28.78 8.28
N GLY A 367 -4.93 28.33 8.66
CA GLY A 367 -4.72 27.17 9.55
C GLY A 367 -5.41 25.91 9.05
N ARG A 368 -6.23 25.32 9.91
CA ARG A 368 -6.93 24.05 9.66
C ARG A 368 -7.93 24.08 8.50
N ASN A 369 -8.35 25.26 8.05
CA ASN A 369 -9.31 25.40 6.96
C ASN A 369 -8.65 25.43 5.58
N ASN A 370 -7.32 25.58 5.49
CA ASN A 370 -6.59 25.58 4.22
C ASN A 370 -5.79 24.30 4.04
N HIS A 371 -6.46 23.22 3.62
CA HIS A 371 -5.86 21.92 3.44
C HIS A 371 -5.42 21.67 1.98
N THR A 372 -4.66 22.61 1.42
CA THR A 372 -4.04 22.47 0.10
C THR A 372 -2.74 21.67 0.25
N LYS A 373 -2.47 20.61 -0.51
CA LYS A 373 -1.38 19.64 -0.32
C LYS A 373 -0.56 19.40 -1.58
N ALA A 374 0.69 18.99 -1.36
CA ALA A 374 1.57 18.50 -2.39
C ALA A 374 1.47 16.97 -2.46
N TYR A 375 0.84 16.42 -3.50
CA TYR A 375 0.79 14.96 -3.70
C TYR A 375 2.01 14.44 -4.46
N TRP A 376 2.56 15.27 -5.34
CA TRP A 376 3.73 14.92 -6.13
C TRP A 376 4.58 16.16 -6.44
N ARG A 377 5.74 15.95 -7.06
CA ARG A 377 6.65 17.03 -7.46
C ARG A 377 7.29 16.72 -8.79
N LEU A 378 7.18 17.64 -9.74
CA LEU A 378 7.66 17.47 -11.12
C LEU A 378 9.19 17.25 -11.18
N ASN A 379 9.94 17.98 -10.36
CA ASN A 379 11.40 17.90 -10.29
C ASN A 379 11.88 17.44 -8.90
N ALA A 380 11.44 16.25 -8.47
CA ALA A 380 12.04 15.63 -7.30
C ALA A 380 13.54 15.38 -7.58
N LYS A 381 14.43 16.20 -7.00
CA LYS A 381 15.89 15.99 -7.09
C LYS A 381 16.18 14.54 -6.68
N ARG A 382 16.75 13.77 -7.62
CA ARG A 382 17.16 12.38 -7.41
C ARG A 382 18.35 12.28 -6.46
#